data_AF-A0A929G947-F1
#
_entry.id   AF-A0A929G947-F1
#
_cell.length_a   1.000
_cell.length_b   1.000
_cell.length_c   1.000
_cell.angle_alpha   90.00
_cell.angle_beta   90.00
_cell.angle_gamma   90.00
#
_symmetry.space_group_name_H-M   'P 1'
#
loop_
_entity.id
_entity.type
_entity.pdbx_description
1 polymer ?
#
loop_
_entity_poly.entity_id
_entity_poly.type
_entity_poly.pdbx_seq_one_letter_code
_entity_poly.pdbx_strand_id
1 'polypeptide(L)'
;MSKSTLFPIFAFPIILALGILIIPVNTDYNDHALAVQAVELTERWFVGHLISAIAFSFSIWASREILGVLQKAPWFTPIFISFGAGLYAAGLGADGIGPVAVKASGESAIIFFDGSGWWVSGVFMAATLFFGIGLFIIISNSIQYHLIKGIWRYIIFVSALVFVAAPAIPSGWGLYGVAIAAIGILFPIGFAVHRTA
;
A
#
# COMPACT_ATOMS: atom_id res chain seq x y z
N MET A 1 11.60 18.09 17.24
CA MET A 1 10.75 16.88 17.11
C MET A 1 11.60 15.61 17.36
N SER A 2 11.08 14.50 17.90
CA SER A 2 11.90 13.30 18.20
C SER A 2 12.15 12.43 16.96
N LYS A 3 13.27 11.68 16.94
CA LYS A 3 13.60 10.71 15.86
C LYS A 3 12.48 9.68 15.62
N SER A 4 11.64 9.41 16.62
CA SER A 4 10.49 8.52 16.54
C SER A 4 9.42 8.97 15.53
N THR A 5 9.31 10.27 15.25
CA THR A 5 8.28 10.85 14.35
C THR A 5 8.59 10.61 12.87
N LEU A 6 9.88 10.53 12.51
CA LEU A 6 10.28 10.32 11.11
C LEU A 6 10.34 8.85 10.71
N PHE A 7 10.63 7.98 11.69
CA PHE A 7 10.75 6.55 11.46
C PHE A 7 9.58 5.95 10.68
N PRO A 8 8.30 6.10 11.09
CA PRO A 8 7.20 5.46 10.38
C PRO A 8 6.98 6.02 8.96
N ILE A 9 7.29 7.31 8.74
CA ILE A 9 7.14 7.97 7.43
C ILE A 9 8.08 7.35 6.39
N PHE A 10 9.31 7.01 6.78
CA PHE A 10 10.26 6.34 5.89
C PHE A 10 10.09 4.81 5.92
N ALA A 11 9.75 4.23 7.07
CA ALA A 11 9.62 2.79 7.23
C ALA A 11 8.48 2.22 6.39
N PHE A 12 7.32 2.87 6.33
CA PHE A 12 6.18 2.39 5.53
C PHE A 12 6.56 2.08 4.07
N PRO A 13 7.00 3.05 3.25
CA PRO A 13 7.28 2.79 1.84
C PRO A 13 8.45 1.82 1.63
N ILE A 14 9.42 1.78 2.54
CA ILE A 14 10.55 0.84 2.46
C ILE A 14 10.09 -0.60 2.74
N ILE A 15 9.36 -0.82 3.83
CA ILE A 15 8.85 -2.16 4.20
C ILE A 15 7.87 -2.65 3.12
N LEU A 16 7.02 -1.76 2.59
CA LEU A 16 6.09 -2.09 1.51
C LEU A 16 6.86 -2.53 0.25
N ALA A 17 7.89 -1.78 -0.16
CA ALA A 17 8.71 -2.13 -1.31
C ALA A 17 9.43 -3.48 -1.11
N LEU A 18 9.98 -3.74 0.09
CA LEU A 18 10.61 -5.02 0.40
C LEU A 18 9.63 -6.18 0.32
N GLY A 19 8.43 -6.03 0.87
CA GLY A 19 7.39 -7.06 0.78
C GLY A 19 7.04 -7.38 -0.67
N ILE A 20 6.80 -6.35 -1.48
CA ILE A 20 6.42 -6.50 -2.90
C ILE A 20 7.53 -7.10 -3.75
N LEU A 21 8.80 -6.77 -3.48
CA LEU A 21 9.95 -7.36 -4.18
C LEU A 21 10.10 -8.88 -3.93
N ILE A 22 9.62 -9.36 -2.77
CA ILE A 22 9.65 -10.78 -2.43
C ILE A 22 8.56 -11.53 -3.19
N ILE A 23 7.38 -10.93 -3.36
CA ILE A 23 6.23 -11.51 -4.09
C ILE A 23 6.66 -11.83 -5.53
N PRO A 24 6.55 -13.09 -5.98
CA PRO A 24 6.79 -13.44 -7.37
C PRO A 24 5.85 -12.67 -8.30
N VAL A 25 6.39 -12.09 -9.38
CA VAL A 25 5.60 -11.30 -10.32
C VAL A 25 4.67 -12.23 -11.10
N ASN A 26 3.37 -12.07 -10.91
CA ASN A 26 2.37 -12.57 -11.86
C ASN A 26 2.17 -11.53 -12.97
N THR A 27 2.42 -11.89 -14.22
CA THR A 27 2.27 -10.96 -15.35
C THR A 27 0.81 -10.68 -15.72
N ASP A 28 -0.12 -11.58 -15.36
CA ASP A 28 -1.56 -11.40 -15.59
C ASP A 28 -2.37 -12.16 -14.55
N TYR A 29 -3.05 -11.44 -13.66
CA TYR A 29 -3.93 -12.02 -12.64
C TYR A 29 -5.24 -12.57 -13.22
N ASN A 30 -5.60 -12.26 -14.47
CA ASN A 30 -6.73 -12.89 -15.13
C ASN A 30 -6.41 -14.32 -15.59
N ASP A 31 -5.13 -14.67 -15.70
CA ASP A 31 -4.68 -16.04 -15.95
C ASP A 31 -4.37 -16.71 -14.61
N HIS A 32 -5.36 -17.45 -14.10
CA HIS A 32 -5.20 -18.15 -12.83
C HIS A 32 -4.11 -19.22 -12.86
N ALA A 33 -3.71 -19.74 -14.04
CA ALA A 33 -2.59 -20.66 -14.13
C ALA A 33 -1.25 -19.97 -13.84
N LEU A 34 -1.08 -18.71 -14.30
CA LEU A 34 0.09 -17.90 -13.94
C LEU A 34 0.10 -17.54 -12.45
N ALA A 35 -1.08 -17.28 -11.86
CA ALA A 35 -1.20 -17.05 -10.42
C ALA A 35 -0.78 -18.29 -9.61
N VAL A 36 -1.17 -19.49 -10.06
CA VAL A 36 -0.75 -20.76 -9.43
C VAL A 36 0.77 -20.93 -9.50
N GLN A 37 1.40 -20.68 -10.65
CA GLN A 37 2.86 -20.76 -10.79
C GLN A 37 3.59 -19.82 -9.82
N ALA A 38 3.07 -18.60 -9.61
CA ALA A 38 3.63 -17.69 -8.63
C ALA A 38 3.49 -18.21 -7.18
N VAL A 39 2.37 -18.85 -6.86
CA VAL A 39 2.10 -19.49 -5.54
C VAL A 39 2.96 -20.74 -5.31
N GLU A 40 3.50 -21.37 -6.35
CA GLU A 40 4.42 -22.51 -6.19
C GLU A 40 5.65 -22.15 -5.36
N LEU A 41 6.08 -20.88 -5.40
CA LEU A 41 7.08 -20.30 -4.51
C LEU A 41 6.45 -19.90 -3.16
N THR A 42 5.80 -20.87 -2.52
CA THR A 42 4.87 -20.71 -1.40
C THR A 42 5.41 -19.82 -0.27
N GLU A 43 6.67 -19.98 0.12
CA GLU A 43 7.31 -19.14 1.14
C GLU A 43 7.43 -17.68 0.72
N ARG A 44 7.88 -17.42 -0.52
CA ARG A 44 8.02 -16.06 -1.05
C ARG A 44 6.67 -15.38 -1.20
N TRP A 45 5.69 -16.11 -1.70
CA TRP A 45 4.32 -15.62 -1.83
C TRP A 45 3.77 -15.19 -0.47
N PHE A 46 3.78 -16.09 0.51
CA PHE A 46 3.26 -15.82 1.86
C PHE A 46 4.03 -14.68 2.55
N VAL A 47 5.37 -14.75 2.58
CA VAL A 47 6.20 -13.76 3.29
C VAL A 47 6.08 -12.38 2.66
N GLY A 48 6.09 -12.29 1.33
CA GLY A 48 5.96 -11.00 0.64
C GLY A 48 4.62 -10.32 0.92
N HIS A 49 3.52 -11.07 0.91
CA HIS A 49 2.18 -10.56 1.26
C HIS A 49 2.09 -10.17 2.74
N LEU A 50 2.65 -10.98 3.66
CA LEU A 50 2.66 -10.69 5.09
C LEU A 50 3.43 -9.40 5.40
N ILE A 51 4.64 -9.24 4.84
CA ILE A 51 5.44 -8.03 5.01
C ILE A 51 4.69 -6.81 4.47
N SER A 52 4.07 -6.94 3.30
CA SER A 52 3.28 -5.87 2.68
C SER A 52 2.07 -5.49 3.55
N ALA A 53 1.37 -6.47 4.15
CA ALA A 53 0.24 -6.21 5.05
C ALA A 53 0.69 -5.48 6.33
N ILE A 54 1.84 -5.88 6.90
CA ILE A 54 2.46 -5.17 8.03
C ILE A 54 2.84 -3.74 7.64
N ALA A 55 3.37 -3.53 6.42
CA ALA A 55 3.70 -2.19 5.93
C ALA A 55 2.48 -1.26 5.97
N PHE A 56 1.30 -1.71 5.54
CA PHE A 56 0.10 -0.90 5.63
C PHE A 56 -0.27 -0.50 7.07
N SER A 57 0.10 -1.28 8.09
CA SER A 57 -0.04 -0.83 9.49
C SER A 57 0.89 0.36 9.81
N PHE A 58 2.11 0.37 9.27
CA PHE A 58 3.02 1.52 9.40
C PHE A 58 2.48 2.78 8.71
N SER A 59 1.67 2.64 7.66
CA SER A 59 1.06 3.80 7.00
C SER A 59 0.12 4.60 7.91
N ILE A 60 -0.57 3.91 8.85
CA ILE A 60 -1.43 4.54 9.86
C ILE A 60 -0.56 5.39 10.78
N TRP A 61 0.54 4.83 11.27
CA TRP A 61 1.48 5.57 12.12
C TRP A 61 2.11 6.75 11.36
N ALA A 62 2.60 6.53 10.12
CA ALA A 62 3.16 7.58 9.28
C ALA A 62 2.17 8.73 9.10
N SER A 63 0.91 8.43 8.81
CA SER A 63 -0.13 9.44 8.64
C SER A 63 -0.39 10.23 9.92
N ARG A 64 -0.42 9.58 11.08
CA ARG A 64 -0.58 10.26 12.37
C ARG A 64 0.53 11.27 12.62
N GLU A 65 1.79 10.88 12.35
CA GLU A 65 2.93 11.79 12.53
C GLU A 65 2.85 12.98 11.56
N ILE A 66 2.49 12.75 10.29
CA ILE A 66 2.31 13.83 9.29
C ILE A 66 1.17 14.77 9.70
N LEU A 67 0.04 14.22 10.12
CA LEU A 67 -1.13 15.00 10.55
C LEU A 67 -0.83 15.84 11.81
N GLY A 68 0.01 15.32 12.72
CA GLY A 68 0.49 16.06 13.88
C GLY A 68 1.25 17.34 13.53
N VAL A 69 1.95 17.35 12.38
CA VAL A 69 2.66 18.53 11.85
C VAL A 69 1.72 19.45 11.09
N LEU A 70 0.77 18.90 10.31
CA LEU A 70 -0.15 19.72 9.51
C LEU A 70 -1.20 20.45 10.36
N GLN A 71 -1.62 19.88 11.50
CA GLN A 71 -2.59 20.40 12.49
C GLN A 71 -3.96 20.89 11.96
N LYS A 72 -4.20 20.84 10.66
CA LYS A 72 -5.35 21.45 9.98
C LYS A 72 -6.07 20.52 9.00
N ALA A 73 -5.84 19.21 9.12
CA ALA A 73 -6.59 18.23 8.35
C ALA A 73 -7.97 17.97 8.98
N PRO A 74 -9.00 17.65 8.16
CA PRO A 74 -10.30 17.21 8.67
C PRO A 74 -10.19 16.03 9.64
N TRP A 75 -11.01 16.02 10.70
CA TRP A 75 -10.97 15.00 11.76
C TRP A 75 -11.20 13.57 11.26
N PHE A 76 -11.88 13.40 10.12
CA PHE A 76 -12.15 12.10 9.50
C PHE A 76 -10.98 11.56 8.67
N THR A 77 -9.96 12.36 8.37
CA THR A 77 -8.75 11.93 7.61
C THR A 77 -8.12 10.66 8.19
N PRO A 78 -7.82 10.56 9.50
CA PRO A 78 -7.26 9.33 10.08
C PRO A 78 -8.20 8.12 9.96
N ILE A 79 -9.52 8.31 9.90
CA ILE A 79 -10.49 7.22 9.72
C ILE A 79 -10.35 6.62 8.33
N PHE A 80 -10.33 7.46 7.29
CA PHE A 80 -10.15 7.01 5.90
C PHE A 80 -8.83 6.25 5.70
N ILE A 81 -7.73 6.77 6.25
CA ILE A 81 -6.42 6.11 6.17
C ILE A 81 -6.42 4.80 6.92
N SER A 82 -6.90 4.77 8.16
CA SER A 82 -6.87 3.56 8.99
C SER A 82 -7.76 2.47 8.42
N PHE A 83 -8.95 2.83 7.93
CA PHE A 83 -9.88 1.90 7.32
C PHE A 83 -9.32 1.36 5.99
N GLY A 84 -8.83 2.23 5.12
CA GLY A 84 -8.20 1.82 3.85
C GLY A 84 -6.95 0.96 4.06
N ALA A 85 -6.09 1.30 5.02
CA ALA A 85 -4.92 0.51 5.38
C ALA A 85 -5.31 -0.87 5.94
N GLY A 86 -6.34 -0.93 6.78
CA GLY A 86 -6.89 -2.19 7.29
C GLY A 86 -7.42 -3.09 6.17
N LEU A 87 -8.14 -2.52 5.20
CA LEU A 87 -8.60 -3.25 4.03
C LEU A 87 -7.44 -3.73 3.13
N TYR A 88 -6.40 -2.90 2.92
CA TYR A 88 -5.19 -3.33 2.20
C TYR A 88 -4.51 -4.50 2.90
N ALA A 89 -4.35 -4.43 4.23
CA ALA A 89 -3.76 -5.50 5.01
C ALA A 89 -4.60 -6.79 4.95
N ALA A 90 -5.94 -6.67 5.00
CA ALA A 90 -6.85 -7.80 4.87
C ALA A 90 -6.79 -8.43 3.47
N GLY A 91 -6.79 -7.62 2.40
CA GLY A 91 -6.66 -8.09 1.02
C GLY A 91 -5.34 -8.84 0.81
N LEU A 92 -4.22 -8.25 1.23
CA LEU A 92 -2.90 -8.88 1.15
C LEU A 92 -2.83 -10.16 1.99
N GLY A 93 -3.44 -10.17 3.18
CA GLY A 93 -3.52 -11.36 4.02
C GLY A 93 -4.33 -12.48 3.38
N ALA A 94 -5.49 -12.16 2.80
CA ALA A 94 -6.32 -13.13 2.09
C ALA A 94 -5.59 -13.71 0.88
N ASP A 95 -4.98 -12.85 0.06
CA ASP A 95 -4.23 -13.26 -1.14
C ASP A 95 -2.94 -14.02 -0.79
N GLY A 96 -2.27 -13.66 0.31
CA GLY A 96 -1.07 -14.32 0.79
C GLY A 96 -1.31 -15.68 1.44
N ILE A 97 -2.38 -15.82 2.23
CA ILE A 97 -2.68 -17.03 3.01
C ILE A 97 -3.57 -18.00 2.23
N GLY A 98 -4.59 -17.50 1.54
CA GLY A 98 -5.63 -18.32 0.92
C GLY A 98 -5.12 -19.38 -0.05
N PRO A 99 -4.37 -19.01 -1.11
CA PRO A 99 -3.81 -19.96 -2.07
C PRO A 99 -2.89 -20.99 -1.40
N VAL A 100 -2.11 -20.55 -0.40
CA VAL A 100 -1.18 -21.40 0.35
C VAL A 100 -1.93 -22.41 1.22
N ALA A 101 -3.02 -22.00 1.86
CA ALA A 101 -3.85 -22.87 2.68
C ALA A 101 -4.54 -23.95 1.84
N VAL A 102 -5.06 -23.59 0.66
CA VAL A 102 -5.66 -24.57 -0.29
C VAL A 102 -4.60 -25.57 -0.77
N LYS A 103 -3.40 -25.11 -1.10
CA LYS A 103 -2.31 -26.01 -1.47
C LYS A 103 -1.91 -26.93 -0.31
N ALA A 104 -1.87 -26.42 0.91
CA ALA A 104 -1.56 -27.19 2.11
C ALA A 104 -2.62 -28.25 2.43
N SER A 105 -3.87 -28.09 1.97
CA SER A 105 -4.91 -29.12 2.06
C SER A 105 -4.84 -30.19 0.97
N GLY A 106 -3.83 -30.14 0.08
CA GLY A 106 -3.66 -31.10 -1.02
C GLY A 106 -4.43 -30.76 -2.29
N GLU A 107 -5.06 -29.59 -2.35
CA GLU A 107 -5.85 -29.12 -3.49
C GLU A 107 -5.08 -28.13 -4.37
N SER A 108 -5.58 -27.87 -5.58
CA SER A 108 -4.99 -26.85 -6.45
C SER A 108 -5.36 -25.44 -5.97
N ALA A 109 -4.36 -24.57 -5.86
CA ALA A 109 -4.56 -23.15 -5.52
C ALA A 109 -5.49 -22.40 -6.50
N ILE A 110 -5.72 -22.94 -7.70
CA ILE A 110 -6.67 -22.39 -8.67
C ILE A 110 -8.08 -22.24 -8.08
N ILE A 111 -8.49 -23.17 -7.20
CA ILE A 111 -9.81 -23.16 -6.54
C ILE A 111 -10.00 -21.88 -5.71
N PHE A 112 -8.92 -21.39 -5.08
CA PHE A 112 -8.98 -20.13 -4.35
C PHE A 112 -9.19 -18.95 -5.31
N PHE A 113 -8.44 -18.87 -6.41
CA PHE A 113 -8.54 -17.76 -7.35
C PHE A 113 -9.91 -17.73 -8.04
N ASP A 114 -10.41 -18.89 -8.45
CA ASP A 114 -11.75 -19.04 -9.03
C ASP A 114 -12.86 -18.62 -8.05
N GLY A 115 -12.74 -18.99 -6.77
CA GLY A 115 -13.77 -18.71 -5.76
C GLY A 115 -13.68 -17.32 -5.11
N SER A 116 -12.49 -16.74 -5.02
CA SER A 116 -12.23 -15.52 -4.24
C SER A 116 -11.97 -14.27 -5.07
N GLY A 117 -11.77 -14.39 -6.39
CA GLY A 117 -11.26 -13.30 -7.24
C GLY A 117 -12.03 -11.99 -7.11
N TRP A 118 -13.37 -12.03 -7.08
CA TRP A 118 -14.21 -10.84 -6.90
C TRP A 118 -14.12 -10.24 -5.50
N TRP A 119 -13.97 -11.08 -4.47
CA TRP A 119 -13.90 -10.63 -3.08
C TRP A 119 -12.57 -9.97 -2.76
N VAL A 120 -11.45 -10.60 -3.12
CA VAL A 120 -10.10 -10.06 -2.87
C VAL A 120 -9.91 -8.76 -3.66
N SER A 121 -10.28 -8.76 -4.94
CA SER A 121 -10.21 -7.55 -5.79
C SER A 121 -11.11 -6.44 -5.25
N GLY A 122 -12.35 -6.76 -4.85
CA GLY A 122 -13.28 -5.80 -4.26
C GLY A 122 -12.75 -5.16 -2.97
N VAL A 123 -12.10 -5.94 -2.11
CA VAL A 123 -11.42 -5.44 -0.90
C VAL A 123 -10.30 -4.47 -1.27
N PHE A 124 -9.46 -4.79 -2.26
CA PHE A 124 -8.41 -3.89 -2.71
C PHE A 124 -8.94 -2.60 -3.34
N MET A 125 -10.02 -2.66 -4.13
CA MET A 125 -10.66 -1.47 -4.69
C MET A 125 -11.21 -0.56 -3.58
N ALA A 126 -11.90 -1.14 -2.59
CA ALA A 126 -12.37 -0.40 -1.43
C ALA A 126 -11.19 0.19 -0.63
N ALA A 127 -10.15 -0.60 -0.37
CA ALA A 127 -8.93 -0.15 0.30
C ALA A 127 -8.32 1.07 -0.40
N THR A 128 -8.20 1.00 -1.72
CA THR A 128 -7.67 2.07 -2.57
C THR A 128 -8.50 3.34 -2.48
N LEU A 129 -9.83 3.22 -2.54
CA LEU A 129 -10.74 4.36 -2.44
C LEU A 129 -10.59 5.05 -1.07
N PHE A 130 -10.73 4.29 0.02
CA PHE A 130 -10.68 4.86 1.37
C PHE A 130 -9.30 5.43 1.70
N PHE A 131 -8.23 4.67 1.42
CA PHE A 131 -6.87 5.13 1.65
C PHE A 131 -6.52 6.35 0.77
N GLY A 132 -6.92 6.30 -0.51
CA GLY A 132 -6.69 7.36 -1.48
C GLY A 132 -7.32 8.69 -1.06
N ILE A 133 -8.56 8.68 -0.55
CA ILE A 133 -9.21 9.90 0.00
C ILE A 133 -8.35 10.51 1.11
N GLY A 134 -7.94 9.69 2.09
CA GLY A 134 -7.09 10.17 3.19
C GLY A 134 -5.72 10.69 2.71
N LEU A 135 -5.11 9.99 1.76
CA LEU A 135 -3.82 10.35 1.16
C LEU A 135 -3.89 11.68 0.40
N PHE A 136 -4.94 11.88 -0.42
CA PHE A 136 -5.16 13.14 -1.14
C PHE A 136 -5.40 14.31 -0.20
N ILE A 137 -6.09 14.10 0.92
CA ILE A 137 -6.25 15.14 1.96
C ILE A 137 -4.88 15.51 2.54
N ILE A 138 -4.04 14.53 2.91
CA ILE A 138 -2.68 14.80 3.42
C ILE A 138 -1.86 15.58 2.40
N ILE A 139 -1.87 15.16 1.13
CA ILE A 139 -1.11 15.82 0.05
C ILE A 139 -1.61 17.24 -0.16
N SER A 140 -2.92 17.44 -0.27
CA SER A 140 -3.52 18.75 -0.50
C SER A 140 -3.18 19.72 0.64
N ASN A 141 -3.29 19.28 1.89
CA ASN A 141 -2.92 20.09 3.05
C ASN A 141 -1.40 20.35 3.09
N SER A 142 -0.57 19.38 2.73
CA SER A 142 0.89 19.56 2.63
C SER A 142 1.28 20.60 1.58
N ILE A 143 0.54 20.70 0.48
CA ILE A 143 0.75 21.71 -0.56
C ILE A 143 0.22 23.07 -0.12
N GLN A 144 -1.03 23.11 0.38
CA GLN A 144 -1.75 24.33 0.77
C GLN A 144 -1.05 25.07 1.91
N TYR A 145 -0.56 24.34 2.92
CA TYR A 145 0.18 24.92 4.04
C TYR A 145 1.68 25.02 3.79
N HIS A 146 2.10 24.90 2.52
CA HIS A 146 3.47 25.12 2.09
C HIS A 146 4.53 24.22 2.76
N LEU A 147 4.13 23.07 3.31
CA LEU A 147 5.07 22.04 3.76
C LEU A 147 5.86 21.50 2.56
N ILE A 148 5.17 21.27 1.43
CA ILE A 148 5.78 20.90 0.15
C ILE A 148 5.73 22.08 -0.83
N LYS A 149 6.87 22.35 -1.48
CA LYS A 149 7.08 23.49 -2.39
C LYS A 149 7.78 23.05 -3.68
N GLY A 150 7.63 23.84 -4.74
CA GLY A 150 8.34 23.66 -6.00
C GLY A 150 8.02 22.33 -6.69
N ILE A 151 9.04 21.73 -7.33
CA ILE A 151 8.92 20.51 -8.14
C ILE A 151 8.32 19.32 -7.35
N TRP A 152 8.58 19.28 -6.04
CA TRP A 152 8.08 18.21 -5.18
C TRP A 152 6.56 18.11 -5.13
N ARG A 153 5.83 19.21 -5.36
CA ARG A 153 4.36 19.22 -5.43
C ARG A 153 3.85 18.33 -6.57
N TYR A 154 4.51 18.39 -7.72
CA TYR A 154 4.13 17.60 -8.88
C TYR A 154 4.52 16.14 -8.70
N ILE A 155 5.69 15.87 -8.13
CA ILE A 155 6.15 14.51 -7.83
C ILE A 155 5.14 13.81 -6.92
N ILE A 156 4.78 14.40 -5.77
CA ILE A 156 3.84 13.75 -4.84
C ILE A 156 2.44 13.56 -5.46
N PHE A 157 1.98 14.50 -6.31
CA PHE A 157 0.67 14.41 -6.93
C PHE A 157 0.63 13.31 -7.99
N VAL A 158 1.64 13.24 -8.86
CA VAL A 158 1.77 12.16 -9.85
C VAL A 158 1.92 10.82 -9.16
N SER A 159 2.75 10.72 -8.11
CA SER A 159 2.88 9.49 -7.33
C SER A 159 1.55 9.09 -6.68
N ALA A 160 0.73 10.02 -6.19
CA ALA A 160 -0.60 9.70 -5.66
C ALA A 160 -1.56 9.16 -6.72
N LEU A 161 -1.53 9.72 -7.94
CA LEU A 161 -2.29 9.18 -9.06
C LEU A 161 -1.85 7.76 -9.40
N VAL A 162 -0.54 7.49 -9.43
CA VAL A 162 -0.01 6.13 -9.63
C VAL A 162 -0.46 5.22 -8.50
N PHE A 163 -0.37 5.64 -7.24
CA PHE A 163 -0.78 4.84 -6.08
C PHE A 163 -2.24 4.38 -6.17
N VAL A 164 -3.14 5.29 -6.57
CA VAL A 164 -4.58 5.03 -6.65
C VAL A 164 -4.97 4.28 -7.92
N ALA A 165 -4.24 4.46 -9.03
CA ALA A 165 -4.52 3.78 -10.30
C ALA A 165 -3.90 2.38 -10.39
N ALA A 166 -2.76 2.15 -9.73
CA ALA A 166 -2.01 0.89 -9.85
C ALA A 166 -2.80 -0.37 -9.49
N PRO A 167 -3.71 -0.37 -8.50
CA PRO A 167 -4.58 -1.51 -8.21
C PRO A 167 -5.54 -1.89 -9.36
N ALA A 168 -5.77 -1.01 -10.33
CA ALA A 168 -6.56 -1.32 -11.52
C ALA A 168 -5.73 -2.06 -12.60
N ILE A 169 -4.43 -2.24 -12.41
CA ILE A 169 -3.58 -3.02 -13.30
C ILE A 169 -3.63 -4.48 -12.80
N PRO A 170 -4.25 -5.42 -13.55
CA PRO A 170 -4.40 -6.81 -13.14
C PRO A 170 -3.09 -7.59 -13.34
N SER A 171 -1.98 -7.09 -12.79
CA SER A 171 -0.69 -7.79 -12.77
C SER A 171 0.11 -7.40 -11.53
N GLY A 172 1.10 -8.23 -11.19
CA GLY A 172 2.08 -7.94 -10.15
C GLY A 172 2.80 -6.61 -10.37
N TRP A 173 2.90 -6.11 -11.61
CA TRP A 173 3.45 -4.78 -11.90
C TRP A 173 2.65 -3.64 -11.27
N GLY A 174 1.35 -3.84 -11.04
CA GLY A 174 0.52 -2.91 -10.26
C GLY A 174 1.08 -2.73 -8.85
N LEU A 175 1.46 -3.81 -8.17
CA LEU A 175 2.06 -3.74 -6.84
C LEU A 175 3.38 -2.94 -6.84
N TYR A 176 4.23 -3.14 -7.87
CA TYR A 176 5.45 -2.33 -8.02
C TYR A 176 5.13 -0.84 -8.17
N GLY A 177 4.08 -0.51 -8.93
CA GLY A 177 3.55 0.85 -9.04
C GLY A 177 3.16 1.44 -7.68
N VAL A 178 2.45 0.68 -6.84
CA VAL A 178 2.07 1.08 -5.48
C VAL A 178 3.32 1.35 -4.62
N ALA A 179 4.33 0.47 -4.67
CA ALA A 179 5.56 0.63 -3.89
C ALA A 179 6.35 1.89 -4.28
N ILE A 180 6.57 2.09 -5.58
CA ILE A 180 7.30 3.26 -6.11
C ILE A 180 6.53 4.55 -5.79
N ALA A 181 5.21 4.51 -5.96
CA ALA A 181 4.35 5.63 -5.63
C ALA A 181 4.42 5.99 -4.13
N ALA A 182 4.39 5.00 -3.23
CA ALA A 182 4.51 5.24 -1.79
C ALA A 182 5.81 5.98 -1.44
N ILE A 183 6.94 5.59 -2.06
CA ILE A 183 8.24 6.29 -1.91
C ILE A 183 8.13 7.72 -2.42
N GLY A 184 7.60 7.90 -3.63
CA GLY A 184 7.45 9.21 -4.27
C GLY A 184 6.58 10.20 -3.50
N ILE A 185 5.64 9.71 -2.68
CA ILE A 185 4.80 10.55 -1.80
C ILE A 185 5.48 10.77 -0.45
N LEU A 186 5.87 9.69 0.25
CA LEU A 186 6.25 9.79 1.66
C LEU A 186 7.68 10.28 1.87
N PHE A 187 8.62 10.05 0.95
CA PHE A 187 9.98 10.56 1.11
C PHE A 187 10.02 12.11 1.07
N PRO A 188 9.42 12.78 0.06
CA PRO A 188 9.36 14.23 0.06
C PRO A 188 8.66 14.81 1.29
N ILE A 189 7.56 14.18 1.74
CA ILE A 189 6.85 14.59 2.96
C ILE A 189 7.74 14.40 4.19
N GLY A 190 8.42 13.26 4.34
CA GLY A 190 9.31 12.99 5.46
C GLY A 190 10.47 13.97 5.54
N PHE A 191 11.09 14.32 4.41
CA PHE A 191 12.14 15.35 4.38
C PHE A 191 11.62 16.74 4.73
N ALA A 192 10.41 17.09 4.29
CA ALA A 192 9.80 18.37 4.64
C ALA A 192 9.46 18.45 6.13
N VAL A 193 8.85 17.40 6.67
CA VAL A 193 8.53 17.26 8.10
C VAL A 193 9.80 17.34 8.96
N HIS A 194 10.90 16.72 8.52
CA HIS A 194 12.20 16.83 9.22
C HIS A 194 12.75 18.25 9.26
N ARG A 195 12.53 19.06 8.22
CA ARG A 195 13.02 20.45 8.15
C ARG A 195 12.20 21.42 8.99
N THR A 196 10.95 21.09 9.28
CA THR A 196 10.05 21.91 10.11
C THR A 196 10.16 21.59 11.61
N ALA A 197 10.97 20.61 11.98
CA ALA A 197 11.11 19.99 13.30
C ALA A 197 12.27 20.54 14.13
#